data_AF-S3ZSD0-F1
#
_entry.id   AF-S3ZSD0-F1
#
_cell.length_a   1.000
_cell.length_b   1.000
_cell.length_c   1.000
_cell.angle_alpha   90.00
_cell.angle_beta   90.00
_cell.angle_gamma   90.00
#
_symmetry.space_group_name_H-M   'P 1'
#
loop_
_entity.id
_entity.type
_entity.pdbx_description
1 polymer ?
#
loop_
_entity_poly.entity_id
_entity_poly.type
_entity_poly.pdbx_seq_one_letter_code
_entity_poly.pdbx_strand_id
1 'polypeptide(L)'
;MDWLSPENVVAVLTAALGLLATLGAIWYERRVPRRKRVGYRVQMDTAIGDNVRTGGANARLGLFDETPEMSDATLVLLRVENDGSQSISDADYTGRALHGLTAVFTGRTVRGLAVTAQVGADHLMEHFTPSAGLRYEGSTLHIPRVPLNRGQHYKLLVLLTGGAVGSEVIVSGGIQAGAVQPNRSTTPDDKPPLFSGPAKVLTALLTASVVTLAAMILLTEEDRAPIECAKGELTLTGSTALKPVAEELKAKYEDDCPGARITVSSHGSRDGVTELIAAGERAEGSPPIVALSDGPATDDPATDESATDDPAPDRPPLSETRVALSVFTLAVNDKVTLRNLSTAAVRRLYRGEIRNWKQLGGPDLPVVLVSRTFSSGTRQTLQRRVLDGAFEVRESSDDCTRKDDPEAPVIRCELNSTQQVLDAVERLPGAVGYSELRAASGREGLHRLSLDGRAAALDGIAVSGYAYREIEYAYTYGEPPADSLASKFLAYATRGSGQDVIRTHGQLPCATPEGLRICGEE
;
A
#
# COMPACT_ATOMS: atom_id res chain seq x y z
N MET A 1 -10.39 -17.66 16.94
CA MET A 1 -9.57 -18.47 16.01
C MET A 1 -10.19 -18.27 14.64
N ASP A 2 -9.85 -17.17 13.98
CA ASP A 2 -10.59 -16.69 12.80
C ASP A 2 -9.88 -17.12 11.52
N TRP A 3 -9.64 -18.42 11.38
CA TRP A 3 -9.02 -19.00 10.17
C TRP A 3 -9.96 -19.01 8.95
N LEU A 4 -11.23 -18.66 9.13
CA LEU A 4 -12.26 -18.59 8.08
C LEU A 4 -12.63 -17.15 7.71
N SER A 5 -11.70 -16.20 7.81
CA SER A 5 -11.94 -14.89 7.20
C SER A 5 -12.09 -15.04 5.68
N PRO A 6 -12.93 -14.24 5.01
CA PRO A 6 -13.07 -14.26 3.56
C PRO A 6 -11.73 -14.14 2.83
N GLU A 7 -10.78 -13.34 3.36
CA GLU A 7 -9.45 -13.22 2.76
C GLU A 7 -8.65 -14.52 2.87
N ASN A 8 -8.68 -15.19 4.03
CA ASN A 8 -8.00 -16.46 4.23
C ASN A 8 -8.56 -17.57 3.32
N VAL A 9 -9.88 -17.60 3.12
CA VAL A 9 -10.53 -18.54 2.20
C VAL A 9 -10.09 -18.28 0.76
N VAL A 10 -10.03 -17.02 0.33
CA VAL A 10 -9.59 -16.66 -1.03
C VAL A 10 -8.09 -16.94 -1.23
N ALA A 11 -7.25 -16.66 -0.23
CA ALA A 11 -5.81 -16.94 -0.28
C ALA A 11 -5.53 -18.46 -0.37
N VAL A 12 -6.24 -19.27 0.43
CA VAL A 12 -6.14 -20.73 0.37
C VAL A 12 -6.65 -21.26 -0.98
N LEU A 13 -7.75 -20.73 -1.50
CA LEU A 13 -8.29 -21.14 -2.81
C LEU A 13 -7.35 -20.80 -3.97
N THR A 14 -6.72 -19.62 -3.95
CA THR A 14 -5.75 -19.21 -4.98
C THR A 14 -4.46 -20.02 -4.91
N ALA A 15 -3.95 -20.31 -3.71
CA ALA A 15 -2.82 -21.22 -3.53
C ALA A 15 -3.15 -22.65 -4.00
N ALA A 16 -4.35 -23.15 -3.69
CA ALA A 16 -4.84 -24.43 -4.16
C ALA A 16 -4.96 -24.47 -5.70
N LEU A 17 -5.42 -23.38 -6.33
CA LEU A 17 -5.52 -23.26 -7.77
C LEU A 17 -4.14 -23.35 -8.46
N GLY A 18 -3.12 -22.68 -7.90
CA GLY A 18 -1.73 -22.76 -8.39
C GLY A 18 -1.13 -24.17 -8.28
N LEU A 19 -1.40 -24.87 -7.17
CA LEU A 19 -1.02 -26.27 -6.98
C LEU A 19 -1.73 -27.20 -7.98
N LEU A 20 -3.04 -27.03 -8.16
CA LEU A 20 -3.83 -27.81 -9.12
C LEU A 20 -3.38 -27.59 -10.56
N ALA A 21 -3.03 -26.35 -10.93
CA ALA A 21 -2.47 -26.02 -12.23
C ALA A 21 -1.15 -26.77 -12.50
N THR A 22 -0.26 -26.80 -11.50
CA THR A 22 1.04 -27.48 -11.58
C THR A 22 0.87 -29.01 -11.64
N LEU A 23 0.02 -29.57 -10.79
CA LEU A 23 -0.29 -31.01 -10.79
C LEU A 23 -1.01 -31.43 -12.07
N GLY A 24 -1.88 -30.58 -12.62
CA GLY A 24 -2.55 -30.78 -13.89
C GLY A 24 -1.59 -30.84 -15.07
N ALA A 25 -0.55 -29.99 -15.09
CA ALA A 25 0.50 -30.05 -16.10
C ALA A 25 1.30 -31.36 -16.04
N ILE A 26 1.71 -31.77 -14.84
CA ILE A 26 2.44 -33.05 -14.62
C ILE A 26 1.55 -34.25 -14.98
N TRP A 27 0.27 -34.20 -14.63
CA TRP A 27 -0.71 -35.25 -14.95
C TRP A 27 -0.93 -35.34 -16.45
N TYR A 28 -1.09 -34.21 -17.15
CA TYR A 28 -1.22 -34.15 -18.60
C TYR A 28 0.01 -34.74 -19.29
N GLU A 29 1.22 -34.36 -18.88
CA GLU A 29 2.45 -34.91 -19.44
C GLU A 29 2.58 -36.42 -19.24
N ARG A 30 2.12 -36.95 -18.10
CA ARG A 30 2.13 -38.40 -17.81
C ARG A 30 1.01 -39.19 -18.48
N ARG A 31 -0.16 -38.59 -18.71
CA ARG A 31 -1.36 -39.28 -19.23
C ARG A 31 -1.58 -39.12 -20.73
N VAL A 32 -1.04 -38.08 -21.36
CA VAL A 32 -1.13 -37.94 -22.82
C VAL A 32 -0.30 -39.05 -23.45
N PRO A 33 -0.93 -40.02 -24.14
CA PRO A 33 -0.22 -41.18 -24.63
C PRO A 33 0.84 -40.72 -25.63
N ARG A 34 2.10 -41.07 -25.37
CA ARG A 34 3.16 -40.94 -26.38
C ARG A 34 2.78 -41.88 -27.53
N ARG A 35 2.33 -41.35 -28.68
CA ARG A 35 1.84 -42.15 -29.81
C ARG A 35 2.86 -42.21 -30.94
N LYS A 36 2.98 -43.38 -31.56
CA LYS A 36 3.64 -43.57 -32.86
C LYS A 36 2.68 -43.10 -33.94
N ARG A 37 3.12 -42.24 -34.86
CA ARG A 37 2.24 -41.70 -35.91
C ARG A 37 3.04 -41.49 -37.19
N VAL A 38 2.59 -42.11 -38.28
CA VAL A 38 3.11 -41.83 -39.61
C VAL A 38 2.16 -40.85 -40.28
N GLY A 39 2.66 -39.65 -40.53
CA GLY A 39 2.00 -38.64 -41.34
C GLY A 39 2.38 -38.81 -42.80
N TYR A 40 1.44 -38.59 -43.71
CA TYR A 40 1.75 -38.47 -45.13
C TYR A 40 1.01 -37.29 -45.77
N ARG A 41 1.63 -36.67 -46.77
CA ARG A 41 1.00 -35.59 -47.55
C ARG A 41 1.55 -35.48 -48.96
N VAL A 42 0.69 -35.11 -49.89
CA VAL A 42 1.07 -34.76 -51.26
C VAL A 42 1.57 -33.31 -51.24
N GLN A 43 2.88 -33.10 -51.40
CA GLN A 43 3.50 -31.76 -51.42
C GLN A 43 3.40 -31.10 -52.79
N MET A 44 3.35 -31.91 -53.85
CA MET A 44 3.27 -31.46 -55.23
C MET A 44 2.49 -32.50 -56.01
N ASP A 45 1.57 -32.04 -56.86
CA ASP A 45 0.90 -32.84 -57.89
C ASP A 45 0.77 -31.93 -59.11
N THR A 46 1.59 -32.17 -60.13
CA THR A 46 1.66 -31.30 -61.32
C THR A 46 1.69 -32.13 -62.60
N ALA A 47 1.06 -31.62 -63.65
CA ALA A 47 1.26 -32.16 -64.99
C ALA A 47 2.67 -31.81 -65.50
N ILE A 48 3.25 -32.72 -66.27
CA ILE A 48 4.56 -32.56 -66.95
C ILE A 48 4.37 -32.27 -68.46
N GLY A 49 3.27 -32.75 -69.08
CA GLY A 49 2.93 -32.54 -70.50
C GLY A 49 1.73 -31.62 -70.74
N ASP A 50 1.41 -31.38 -72.02
CA ASP A 50 0.27 -30.58 -72.48
C ASP A 50 -1.05 -31.34 -72.23
N ASN A 51 -1.59 -31.16 -71.03
CA ASN A 51 -2.78 -31.87 -70.58
C ASN A 51 -4.06 -31.25 -71.20
N VAL A 52 -4.32 -31.52 -72.48
CA VAL A 52 -5.48 -30.98 -73.25
C VAL A 52 -6.83 -31.53 -72.77
N ARG A 53 -6.85 -32.57 -71.91
CA ARG A 53 -8.09 -33.28 -71.52
C ARG A 53 -8.88 -32.66 -70.37
N THR A 54 -8.37 -31.63 -69.68
CA THR A 54 -9.10 -30.98 -68.58
C THR A 54 -8.88 -29.48 -68.63
N GLY A 55 -9.94 -28.72 -68.93
CA GLY A 55 -9.94 -27.25 -69.05
C GLY A 55 -9.69 -26.50 -67.74
N GLY A 56 -8.59 -26.80 -67.04
CA GLY A 56 -8.07 -26.05 -65.90
C GLY A 56 -7.01 -25.04 -66.36
N ALA A 57 -7.06 -23.83 -65.79
CA ALA A 57 -6.39 -22.61 -66.26
C ALA A 57 -4.83 -22.56 -66.24
N ASN A 58 -4.13 -23.69 -66.26
CA ASN A 58 -2.67 -23.74 -66.25
C ASN A 58 -2.14 -24.64 -67.37
N ALA A 59 -2.27 -24.20 -68.62
CA ALA A 59 -1.50 -24.76 -69.73
C ALA A 59 -0.02 -24.46 -69.49
N ARG A 60 0.80 -25.49 -69.32
CA ARG A 60 2.26 -25.36 -69.17
C ARG A 60 2.91 -26.09 -70.34
N LEU A 61 3.68 -25.36 -71.14
CA LEU A 61 4.42 -25.87 -72.30
C LEU A 61 5.48 -26.89 -71.82
N GLY A 62 5.22 -28.18 -72.05
CA GLY A 62 6.17 -29.26 -71.74
C GLY A 62 6.74 -29.86 -73.02
N LEU A 63 8.07 -29.86 -73.20
CA LEU A 63 8.75 -30.49 -74.36
C LEU A 63 8.78 -32.05 -74.29
N PHE A 64 7.85 -32.67 -73.55
CA PHE A 64 7.80 -34.13 -73.34
C PHE A 64 6.95 -34.87 -74.39
N ASP A 65 6.46 -34.15 -75.41
CA ASP A 65 5.62 -34.67 -76.50
C ASP A 65 6.34 -35.66 -77.44
N GLU A 66 7.66 -35.83 -77.32
CA GLU A 66 8.41 -36.77 -78.17
C GLU A 66 8.29 -38.24 -77.74
N THR A 67 7.65 -38.51 -76.59
CA THR A 67 7.37 -39.87 -76.10
C THR A 67 5.86 -40.13 -76.05
N PRO A 68 5.30 -40.99 -76.93
CA PRO A 68 3.85 -41.23 -77.04
C PRO A 68 3.17 -41.64 -75.73
N GLU A 69 3.90 -42.25 -74.80
CA GLU A 69 3.39 -42.76 -73.53
C GLU A 69 3.40 -41.73 -72.37
N MET A 70 3.83 -40.47 -72.59
CA MET A 70 3.96 -39.45 -71.52
C MET A 70 3.11 -38.18 -71.71
N SER A 71 2.21 -38.17 -72.69
CA SER A 71 1.34 -37.01 -72.97
C SER A 71 0.41 -36.63 -71.81
N ASP A 72 0.09 -37.58 -70.92
CA ASP A 72 -0.72 -37.38 -69.71
C ASP A 72 0.09 -37.54 -68.41
N ALA A 73 1.41 -37.37 -68.49
CA ALA A 73 2.30 -37.59 -67.35
C ALA A 73 2.06 -36.55 -66.23
N THR A 74 1.96 -37.05 -64.99
CA THR A 74 1.89 -36.25 -63.77
C THR A 74 3.02 -36.62 -62.82
N LEU A 75 3.50 -35.64 -62.06
CA LEU A 75 4.53 -35.79 -61.04
C LEU A 75 3.92 -35.54 -59.66
N VAL A 76 3.99 -36.55 -58.80
CA VAL A 76 3.53 -36.46 -57.41
C VAL A 76 4.71 -36.54 -56.45
N LEU A 77 4.87 -35.54 -55.59
CA LEU A 77 5.83 -35.58 -54.48
C LEU A 77 5.09 -35.92 -53.19
N LEU A 78 5.14 -37.19 -52.79
CA LEU A 78 4.57 -37.69 -51.55
C LEU A 78 5.61 -37.61 -50.43
N ARG A 79 5.36 -36.81 -49.39
CA ARG A 79 6.18 -36.78 -48.18
C ARG A 79 5.58 -37.70 -47.13
N VAL A 80 6.41 -38.54 -46.53
CA VAL A 80 6.06 -39.40 -45.40
C VAL A 80 6.96 -39.04 -44.22
N GLU A 81 6.38 -38.84 -43.05
CA GLU A 81 7.09 -38.35 -41.86
C GLU A 81 6.59 -38.98 -40.56
N ASN A 82 7.43 -38.98 -39.53
CA ASN A 82 7.00 -39.35 -38.18
C ASN A 82 6.51 -38.11 -37.41
N ASP A 83 5.19 -37.90 -37.44
CA ASP A 83 4.46 -36.87 -36.69
C ASP A 83 4.21 -37.25 -35.22
N GLY A 84 4.63 -38.44 -34.82
CA GLY A 84 4.48 -38.97 -33.47
C GLY A 84 5.51 -38.42 -32.49
N SER A 85 5.28 -38.68 -31.20
CA SER A 85 6.23 -38.33 -30.15
C SER A 85 7.24 -39.46 -29.85
N GLN A 86 7.11 -40.61 -30.51
CA GLN A 86 7.98 -41.79 -30.37
C GLN A 86 8.63 -42.13 -31.70
N SER A 87 9.82 -42.75 -31.67
CA SER A 87 10.42 -43.36 -32.86
C SER A 87 9.60 -44.54 -33.35
N ILE A 88 9.69 -44.77 -34.67
CA ILE A 88 9.09 -45.90 -35.37
C ILE A 88 10.24 -46.79 -35.82
N SER A 89 10.16 -48.07 -35.49
CA SER A 89 11.12 -49.11 -35.86
C SER A 89 10.51 -50.06 -36.89
N ASP A 90 11.33 -50.92 -37.49
CA ASP A 90 10.85 -51.92 -38.46
C ASP A 90 9.82 -52.90 -37.88
N ALA A 91 9.93 -53.20 -36.59
CA ALA A 91 9.00 -54.08 -35.88
C ALA A 91 7.62 -53.43 -35.64
N ASP A 92 7.53 -52.10 -35.75
CA ASP A 92 6.28 -51.38 -35.49
C ASP A 92 5.27 -51.46 -36.64
N TYR A 93 5.73 -51.81 -37.84
CA TYR A 93 4.85 -52.03 -38.99
C TYR A 93 4.09 -53.35 -38.81
N THR A 94 2.78 -53.29 -38.71
CA THR A 94 1.94 -54.47 -38.39
C THR A 94 1.66 -55.37 -39.60
N GLY A 95 2.00 -54.92 -40.81
CA GLY A 95 1.88 -55.72 -42.02
C GLY A 95 2.76 -56.97 -41.95
N ARG A 96 2.35 -58.07 -42.58
CA ARG A 96 3.20 -59.29 -42.72
C ARG A 96 4.07 -59.26 -43.98
N ALA A 97 3.79 -58.35 -44.91
CA ALA A 97 4.56 -58.18 -46.14
C ALA A 97 5.91 -57.48 -45.87
N LEU A 98 6.82 -57.56 -46.85
CA LEU A 98 8.10 -56.85 -46.80
C LEU A 98 7.92 -55.32 -46.75
N HIS A 99 6.87 -54.79 -47.37
CA HIS A 99 6.52 -53.38 -47.32
C HIS A 99 5.74 -53.01 -46.05
N GLY A 100 5.99 -51.80 -45.54
CA GLY A 100 5.33 -51.24 -44.36
C GLY A 100 4.10 -50.40 -44.69
N LEU A 101 4.14 -49.67 -45.81
CA LEU A 101 3.06 -48.80 -46.28
C LEU A 101 2.72 -49.10 -47.74
N THR A 102 1.50 -48.78 -48.13
CA THR A 102 1.03 -48.87 -49.52
C THR A 102 0.41 -47.54 -49.92
N ALA A 103 0.93 -46.92 -50.98
CA ALA A 103 0.36 -45.72 -51.58
C ALA A 103 -0.39 -46.11 -52.86
N VAL A 104 -1.67 -45.74 -52.95
CA VAL A 104 -2.53 -45.96 -54.12
C VAL A 104 -2.81 -44.61 -54.78
N PHE A 105 -2.50 -44.50 -56.06
CA PHE A 105 -2.74 -43.32 -56.89
C PHE A 105 -4.01 -43.53 -57.73
N THR A 106 -5.15 -43.07 -57.24
CA THR A 106 -6.47 -43.38 -57.83
C THR A 106 -6.56 -42.89 -59.27
N GLY A 107 -6.85 -43.81 -60.20
CA GLY A 107 -6.98 -43.50 -61.63
C GLY A 107 -5.67 -43.18 -62.36
N ARG A 108 -4.51 -43.47 -61.75
CA ARG A 108 -3.18 -43.22 -62.34
C ARG A 108 -2.29 -44.46 -62.26
N THR A 109 -1.37 -44.60 -63.20
CA THR A 109 -0.40 -45.70 -63.27
C THR A 109 1.01 -45.20 -63.00
N VAL A 110 1.73 -45.88 -62.09
CA VAL A 110 3.12 -45.59 -61.72
C VAL A 110 4.08 -46.02 -62.84
N ARG A 111 4.90 -45.08 -63.31
CA ARG A 111 5.93 -45.29 -64.35
C ARG A 111 7.35 -45.18 -63.81
N GLY A 112 7.54 -44.41 -62.74
CA GLY A 112 8.85 -44.20 -62.16
C GLY A 112 8.78 -43.67 -60.74
N LEU A 113 9.87 -43.86 -60.00
CA LEU A 113 10.01 -43.43 -58.62
C LEU A 113 11.44 -42.92 -58.40
N ALA A 114 11.56 -41.77 -57.76
CA ALA A 114 12.77 -41.31 -57.13
C ALA A 114 12.52 -41.05 -55.63
N VAL A 115 13.47 -41.42 -54.78
CA VAL A 115 13.36 -41.25 -53.34
C VAL A 115 14.41 -40.25 -52.86
N THR A 116 14.01 -39.35 -51.97
CA THR A 116 14.93 -38.42 -51.30
C THR A 116 14.70 -38.45 -49.80
N ALA A 117 15.76 -38.59 -49.01
CA ALA A 117 15.69 -38.46 -47.55
C ALA A 117 15.91 -37.00 -47.10
N GLN A 118 15.55 -36.70 -45.85
CA GLN A 118 15.93 -35.45 -45.21
C GLN A 118 17.47 -35.35 -45.07
N VAL A 119 18.01 -34.13 -45.17
CA VAL A 119 19.44 -33.86 -44.93
C VAL A 119 19.87 -34.41 -43.55
N GLY A 120 20.88 -35.27 -43.53
CA GLY A 120 21.37 -35.93 -42.30
C GLY A 120 20.62 -37.22 -41.94
N ALA A 121 19.69 -37.68 -42.78
CA ALA A 121 18.99 -38.96 -42.63
C ALA A 121 19.29 -39.91 -43.81
N ASP A 122 20.50 -39.86 -44.35
CA ASP A 122 20.89 -40.62 -45.56
C ASP A 122 20.80 -42.15 -45.35
N HIS A 123 20.96 -42.62 -44.11
CA HIS A 123 20.76 -44.03 -43.73
C HIS A 123 19.37 -44.57 -44.08
N LEU A 124 18.35 -43.70 -44.20
CA LEU A 124 17.01 -44.12 -44.61
C LEU A 124 17.01 -44.68 -46.06
N MET A 125 17.94 -44.23 -46.90
CA MET A 125 18.04 -44.66 -48.30
C MET A 125 18.32 -46.16 -48.45
N GLU A 126 19.00 -46.78 -47.48
CA GLU A 126 19.30 -48.22 -47.47
C GLU A 126 18.04 -49.10 -47.45
N HIS A 127 16.92 -48.56 -46.95
CA HIS A 127 15.64 -49.25 -46.90
C HIS A 127 14.90 -49.25 -48.24
N PHE A 128 15.27 -48.40 -49.21
CA PHE A 128 14.56 -48.25 -50.48
C PHE A 128 15.12 -49.15 -51.58
N THR A 129 15.11 -50.46 -51.33
CA THR A 129 15.59 -51.49 -52.28
C THR A 129 14.48 -52.47 -52.64
N PRO A 130 14.55 -53.12 -53.83
CA PRO A 130 13.60 -54.17 -54.19
C PRO A 130 13.55 -55.33 -53.18
N SER A 131 14.71 -55.70 -52.61
CA SER A 131 14.82 -56.72 -51.56
C SER A 131 14.16 -56.33 -50.24
N ALA A 132 14.13 -55.03 -49.91
CA ALA A 132 13.38 -54.48 -48.77
C ALA A 132 11.88 -54.29 -49.06
N GLY A 133 11.41 -54.67 -50.24
CA GLY A 133 9.99 -54.63 -50.62
C GLY A 133 9.56 -53.39 -51.40
N LEU A 134 10.50 -52.56 -51.88
CA LEU A 134 10.19 -51.43 -52.74
C LEU A 134 9.82 -51.92 -54.14
N ARG A 135 8.56 -51.73 -54.53
CA ARG A 135 8.09 -52.06 -55.87
C ARG A 135 6.82 -51.29 -56.18
N TYR A 136 6.52 -51.12 -57.45
CA TYR A 136 5.25 -50.55 -57.90
C TYR A 136 4.62 -51.45 -58.97
N GLU A 137 3.30 -51.49 -58.99
CA GLU A 137 2.50 -52.24 -59.96
C GLU A 137 1.19 -51.49 -60.20
N GLY A 138 0.89 -51.19 -61.47
CA GLY A 138 -0.31 -50.41 -61.83
C GLY A 138 -0.36 -49.08 -61.08
N SER A 139 -1.42 -48.87 -60.31
CA SER A 139 -1.66 -47.67 -59.49
C SER A 139 -1.06 -47.73 -58.08
N THR A 140 -0.34 -48.80 -57.75
CA THR A 140 0.05 -49.10 -56.37
C THR A 140 1.56 -49.05 -56.20
N LEU A 141 2.01 -48.31 -55.19
CA LEU A 141 3.39 -48.24 -54.74
C LEU A 141 3.52 -48.90 -53.36
N HIS A 142 4.32 -49.95 -53.29
CA HIS A 142 4.67 -50.63 -52.05
C HIS A 142 5.93 -49.99 -51.46
N ILE A 143 5.79 -49.40 -50.28
CA ILE A 143 6.85 -48.66 -49.59
C ILE A 143 7.42 -49.55 -48.47
N PRO A 144 8.74 -49.82 -48.45
CA PRO A 144 9.41 -50.61 -47.41
C PRO A 144 9.10 -50.18 -45.97
N ARG A 145 9.44 -51.04 -45.02
CA ARG A 145 9.49 -50.65 -43.62
C ARG A 145 10.69 -49.74 -43.42
N VAL A 146 10.43 -48.49 -43.06
CA VAL A 146 11.46 -47.47 -42.86
C VAL A 146 11.40 -47.02 -41.39
N PRO A 147 12.45 -47.23 -40.60
CA PRO A 147 12.56 -46.67 -39.27
C PRO A 147 12.56 -45.14 -39.35
N LEU A 148 11.80 -44.47 -38.50
CA LEU A 148 11.74 -43.01 -38.47
C LEU A 148 11.82 -42.51 -37.04
N ASN A 149 12.88 -41.77 -36.72
CA ASN A 149 12.93 -40.99 -35.49
C ASN A 149 11.92 -39.83 -35.53
N ARG A 150 11.63 -39.27 -34.36
CA ARG A 150 10.68 -38.14 -34.23
C ARG A 150 11.08 -37.00 -35.19
N GLY A 151 10.15 -36.61 -36.07
CA GLY A 151 10.34 -35.51 -37.03
C GLY A 151 11.17 -35.85 -38.28
N GLN A 152 11.70 -37.07 -38.41
CA GLN A 152 12.35 -37.50 -39.65
C GLN A 152 11.31 -37.74 -40.75
N HIS A 153 11.72 -37.48 -41.99
CA HIS A 153 10.89 -37.68 -43.17
C HIS A 153 11.70 -38.10 -44.39
N TYR A 154 11.01 -38.72 -45.35
CA TYR A 154 11.48 -38.94 -46.72
C TYR A 154 10.40 -38.50 -47.71
N LYS A 155 10.81 -38.31 -48.96
CA LYS A 155 9.91 -37.95 -50.05
C LYS A 155 10.05 -38.93 -51.20
N LEU A 156 8.91 -39.24 -51.79
CA LEU A 156 8.75 -40.11 -52.94
C LEU A 156 8.27 -39.24 -54.09
N LEU A 157 9.13 -39.02 -55.08
CA LEU A 157 8.79 -38.36 -56.33
C LEU A 157 8.35 -39.43 -57.32
N VAL A 158 7.06 -39.47 -57.61
CA VAL A 158 6.42 -40.53 -58.39
C VAL A 158 5.99 -39.97 -59.74
N LEU A 159 6.48 -40.59 -60.80
CA LEU A 159 6.03 -40.32 -62.17
C LEU A 159 4.83 -41.21 -62.48
N LEU A 160 3.74 -40.59 -62.89
CA LEU A 160 2.43 -41.21 -63.08
C LEU A 160 1.89 -40.90 -64.50
N THR A 161 1.03 -41.75 -65.04
CA THR A 161 0.31 -41.56 -66.33
C THR A 161 -1.16 -41.96 -66.19
N GLY A 162 -2.04 -41.54 -67.11
CA GLY A 162 -3.45 -41.96 -67.21
C GLY A 162 -4.50 -41.03 -66.58
N GLY A 163 -4.19 -40.36 -65.45
CA GLY A 163 -5.18 -39.59 -64.67
C GLY A 163 -4.87 -38.10 -64.54
N ALA A 164 -5.88 -37.31 -64.16
CA ALA A 164 -5.78 -35.85 -64.05
C ALA A 164 -5.09 -35.41 -62.74
N VAL A 165 -4.45 -34.23 -62.73
CA VAL A 165 -3.92 -33.58 -61.51
C VAL A 165 -5.02 -33.45 -60.44
N GLY A 166 -4.71 -33.69 -59.17
CA GLY A 166 -5.65 -33.64 -58.04
C GLY A 166 -6.38 -34.95 -57.71
N SER A 167 -6.16 -36.04 -58.46
CA SER A 167 -6.64 -37.38 -58.09
C SER A 167 -6.15 -37.78 -56.70
N GLU A 168 -7.00 -38.52 -55.99
CA GLU A 168 -6.74 -38.93 -54.63
C GLU A 168 -5.52 -39.86 -54.51
N VAL A 169 -4.67 -39.58 -53.51
CA VAL A 169 -3.54 -40.43 -53.13
C VAL A 169 -3.78 -40.97 -51.74
N ILE A 170 -4.04 -42.27 -51.64
CA ILE A 170 -4.36 -42.94 -50.37
C ILE A 170 -3.13 -43.69 -49.91
N VAL A 171 -2.57 -43.31 -48.76
CA VAL A 171 -1.52 -44.09 -48.10
C VAL A 171 -2.13 -44.85 -46.95
N SER A 172 -1.92 -46.17 -46.97
CA SER A 172 -2.44 -47.11 -45.97
C SER A 172 -1.30 -47.97 -45.42
N GLY A 173 -1.49 -48.43 -44.19
CA GLY A 173 -0.52 -49.24 -43.46
C GLY A 173 -0.90 -49.30 -41.99
N GLY A 174 -0.40 -50.30 -41.27
CA GLY A 174 -0.67 -50.45 -39.85
C GLY A 174 0.59 -50.21 -39.01
N ILE A 175 0.44 -49.49 -37.91
CA ILE A 175 1.49 -49.17 -36.95
C ILE A 175 1.06 -49.64 -35.56
N GLN A 176 1.90 -50.41 -34.89
CA GLN A 176 1.61 -50.92 -33.54
C GLN A 176 1.43 -49.75 -32.57
N ALA A 177 0.30 -49.74 -31.85
CA ALA A 177 -0.08 -48.66 -30.94
C ALA A 177 -0.03 -47.25 -31.58
N GLY A 178 -0.26 -47.18 -32.89
CA GLY A 178 -0.16 -45.96 -33.69
C GLY A 178 -1.14 -45.93 -34.85
N ALA A 179 -0.98 -44.96 -35.75
CA ALA A 179 -1.80 -44.83 -36.95
C ALA A 179 -1.03 -44.18 -38.10
N VAL A 180 -1.44 -44.50 -39.33
CA VAL A 180 -1.05 -43.81 -40.57
C VAL A 180 -2.18 -42.85 -40.92
N GLN A 181 -1.91 -41.56 -41.02
CA GLN A 181 -2.95 -40.55 -41.26
C GLN A 181 -2.46 -39.44 -42.20
N PRO A 182 -3.36 -38.84 -42.99
CA PRO A 182 -3.02 -37.68 -43.79
C PRO A 182 -2.65 -36.51 -42.88
N ASN A 183 -1.47 -35.92 -43.12
CA ASN A 183 -1.03 -34.72 -42.42
C ASN A 183 -1.41 -33.48 -43.23
N ARG A 184 -2.10 -32.52 -42.61
CA ARG A 184 -2.34 -31.20 -43.20
C ARG A 184 -1.21 -30.29 -42.73
N SER A 185 -0.33 -29.85 -43.62
CA SER A 185 0.56 -28.76 -43.26
C SER A 185 -0.26 -27.48 -43.16
N THR A 186 0.03 -26.70 -42.12
CA THR A 186 -0.07 -25.25 -42.17
C THR A 186 0.57 -24.77 -43.48
N THR A 187 -0.14 -23.95 -44.25
CA THR A 187 0.42 -23.30 -45.44
C THR A 187 1.62 -22.41 -45.02
N PRO A 188 2.50 -21.94 -45.93
CA PRO A 188 3.60 -21.03 -45.57
C PRO A 188 3.14 -19.77 -44.81
N ASP A 189 1.87 -19.38 -44.94
CA ASP A 189 1.26 -18.22 -44.29
C ASP A 189 0.62 -18.51 -42.91
N ASP A 190 0.49 -19.78 -42.53
CA ASP A 190 -0.09 -20.17 -41.25
C ASP A 190 0.96 -20.09 -40.14
N LYS A 191 0.90 -19.02 -39.33
CA LYS A 191 1.71 -18.89 -38.12
C LYS A 191 1.33 -20.00 -37.13
N PRO A 192 2.27 -20.86 -36.71
CA PRO A 192 1.97 -21.85 -35.68
C PRO A 192 1.56 -21.13 -34.39
N PRO A 193 0.53 -21.61 -33.68
CA PRO A 193 0.14 -21.01 -32.41
C PRO A 193 1.32 -21.09 -31.43
N LEU A 194 1.73 -19.95 -30.88
CA LEU A 194 2.86 -19.84 -29.94
C LEU A 194 2.71 -20.73 -28.69
N PHE A 195 1.47 -21.12 -28.36
CA PHE A 195 1.14 -21.99 -27.23
C PHE A 195 0.18 -23.09 -27.65
N SER A 196 0.44 -24.32 -27.18
CA SER A 196 -0.49 -25.44 -27.29
C SER A 196 -1.79 -25.13 -26.55
N GLY A 197 -2.91 -25.76 -26.94
CA GLY A 197 -4.21 -25.59 -26.26
C GLY A 197 -4.14 -25.73 -24.71
N PRO A 198 -3.46 -26.75 -24.16
CA PRO A 198 -3.24 -26.88 -22.72
C PRO A 198 -2.41 -25.75 -22.11
N ALA A 199 -1.37 -25.28 -22.82
CA ALA A 199 -0.55 -24.16 -22.37
C ALA A 199 -1.37 -22.87 -22.26
N LYS A 200 -2.32 -22.62 -23.18
CA LYS A 200 -3.23 -21.46 -23.09
C LYS A 200 -4.12 -21.50 -21.85
N VAL A 201 -4.67 -22.67 -21.51
CA VAL A 201 -5.51 -22.84 -20.32
C VAL A 201 -4.69 -22.63 -19.04
N LEU A 202 -3.48 -23.18 -19.00
CA LEU A 202 -2.57 -23.02 -17.86
C LEU A 202 -2.16 -21.56 -17.66
N THR A 203 -1.77 -20.86 -18.73
CA THR A 203 -1.42 -19.44 -18.67
C THR A 203 -2.59 -18.59 -18.21
N ALA A 204 -3.81 -18.84 -18.72
CA ALA A 204 -5.00 -18.10 -18.30
C ALA A 204 -5.30 -18.26 -16.80
N LEU A 205 -5.21 -19.49 -16.27
CA LEU A 205 -5.43 -19.76 -14.84
C LEU A 205 -4.39 -19.08 -13.96
N LEU A 206 -3.11 -19.12 -14.35
CA LEU A 206 -2.04 -18.47 -13.60
C LEU A 206 -2.17 -16.94 -13.64
N THR A 207 -2.48 -16.35 -14.79
CA THR A 207 -2.70 -14.90 -14.90
C THR A 207 -3.89 -14.47 -14.06
N ALA A 208 -5.00 -15.21 -14.07
CA ALA A 208 -6.16 -14.92 -13.23
C ALA A 208 -5.81 -15.00 -11.74
N SER A 209 -5.00 -15.98 -11.32
CA SER A 209 -4.53 -16.09 -9.94
C SER A 209 -3.67 -14.89 -9.52
N VAL A 210 -2.70 -14.49 -10.35
CA VAL A 210 -1.81 -13.36 -10.08
C VAL A 210 -2.58 -12.04 -10.04
N VAL A 211 -3.50 -11.80 -10.97
CA VAL A 211 -4.32 -10.58 -11.01
C VAL A 211 -5.22 -10.50 -9.78
N THR A 212 -5.84 -11.61 -9.37
CA THR A 212 -6.66 -11.63 -8.14
C THR A 212 -5.82 -11.32 -6.90
N LEU A 213 -4.59 -11.85 -6.81
CA LEU A 213 -3.66 -11.58 -5.71
C LEU A 213 -3.19 -10.12 -5.69
N ALA A 214 -2.85 -9.55 -6.85
CA ALA A 214 -2.43 -8.15 -6.98
C ALA A 214 -3.58 -7.18 -6.68
N ALA A 215 -4.81 -7.50 -7.15
CA ALA A 215 -6.00 -6.73 -6.85
C ALA A 215 -6.33 -6.75 -5.36
N MET A 216 -6.14 -7.88 -4.67
CA MET A 216 -6.33 -7.94 -3.21
C MET A 216 -5.37 -6.97 -2.51
N ILE A 217 -4.07 -6.99 -2.79
CA ILE A 217 -3.10 -6.07 -2.17
C ILE A 217 -3.46 -4.59 -2.37
N LEU A 218 -4.03 -4.24 -3.53
CA LEU A 218 -4.40 -2.87 -3.87
C LEU A 218 -5.79 -2.46 -3.39
N LEU A 219 -6.66 -3.40 -3.06
CA LEU A 219 -8.05 -3.15 -2.66
C LEU A 219 -8.30 -3.44 -1.17
N THR A 220 -7.44 -4.22 -0.51
CA THR A 220 -7.41 -4.37 0.95
C THR A 220 -6.45 -3.33 1.53
N GLU A 221 -6.85 -2.07 1.47
CA GLU A 221 -6.23 -0.98 2.25
C GLU A 221 -6.94 -0.80 3.61
N GLU A 222 -7.79 -1.74 4.03
CA GLU A 222 -8.40 -1.74 5.36
C GLU A 222 -7.72 -2.77 6.31
N ASP A 223 -7.28 -2.23 7.44
CA ASP A 223 -7.30 -2.83 8.77
C ASP A 223 -6.24 -3.86 9.16
N ARG A 224 -4.98 -3.41 9.17
CA ARG A 224 -4.20 -3.61 10.41
C ARG A 224 -4.24 -2.32 11.19
N ALA A 225 -5.34 -2.13 11.92
CA ALA A 225 -5.41 -1.14 12.99
C ALA A 225 -4.09 -1.18 13.78
N PRO A 226 -3.40 -0.04 13.97
CA PRO A 226 -2.22 0.04 14.82
C PRO A 226 -2.44 -0.73 16.14
N ILE A 227 -1.36 -1.28 16.72
CA ILE A 227 -1.39 -2.03 18.01
C ILE A 227 -2.08 -1.21 19.14
N GLU A 228 -2.23 0.09 18.92
CA GLU A 228 -2.77 1.10 19.83
C GLU A 228 -4.24 1.49 19.52
N CYS A 229 -4.98 0.70 18.74
CA CYS A 229 -6.41 0.93 18.53
C CYS A 229 -7.31 0.28 19.58
N ALA A 230 -8.32 1.02 20.01
CA ALA A 230 -9.46 0.54 20.79
C ALA A 230 -10.74 1.23 20.32
N LYS A 231 -11.90 0.60 20.57
CA LYS A 231 -13.23 1.13 20.23
C LYS A 231 -13.90 1.68 21.48
N GLY A 232 -14.88 2.56 21.29
CA GLY A 232 -15.67 3.13 22.39
C GLY A 232 -15.71 4.66 22.36
N GLU A 233 -16.08 5.26 23.48
CA GLU A 233 -16.16 6.71 23.64
C GLU A 233 -15.15 7.18 24.70
N LEU A 234 -14.50 8.31 24.45
CA LEU A 234 -13.52 8.93 25.35
C LEU A 234 -13.73 10.44 25.37
N THR A 235 -13.71 11.05 26.55
CA THR A 235 -13.74 12.51 26.68
C THR A 235 -12.37 13.02 27.10
N LEU A 236 -11.79 13.94 26.33
CA LEU A 236 -10.63 14.74 26.70
C LEU A 236 -11.13 16.06 27.29
N THR A 237 -10.84 16.33 28.56
CA THR A 237 -11.27 17.54 29.26
C THR A 237 -10.10 18.42 29.71
N GLY A 238 -10.35 19.69 30.03
CA GLY A 238 -9.40 20.55 30.73
C GLY A 238 -8.72 21.62 29.87
N SER A 239 -7.40 21.53 29.73
CA SER A 239 -6.55 22.55 29.12
C SER A 239 -7.08 23.11 27.80
N THR A 240 -7.19 24.45 27.73
CA THR A 240 -7.46 25.16 26.47
C THR A 240 -6.21 25.30 25.61
N ALA A 241 -5.02 25.26 26.23
CA ALA A 241 -3.72 25.34 25.57
C ALA A 241 -3.47 24.13 24.66
N LEU A 242 -3.84 22.95 25.16
CA LEU A 242 -3.69 21.67 24.46
C LEU A 242 -4.83 21.37 23.49
N LYS A 243 -5.88 22.21 23.44
CA LYS A 243 -7.04 21.95 22.56
C LYS A 243 -6.64 21.70 21.10
N PRO A 244 -5.79 22.51 20.44
CA PRO A 244 -5.43 22.25 19.04
C PRO A 244 -4.73 20.91 18.83
N VAL A 245 -3.87 20.52 19.78
CA VAL A 245 -3.17 19.23 19.78
C VAL A 245 -4.17 18.09 19.99
N ALA A 246 -5.06 18.22 20.97
CA ALA A 246 -6.06 17.23 21.30
C ALA A 246 -7.05 16.98 20.16
N GLU A 247 -7.51 18.03 19.46
CA GLU A 247 -8.40 17.91 18.30
C GLU A 247 -7.72 17.22 17.13
N GLU A 248 -6.45 17.53 16.85
CA GLU A 248 -5.71 16.87 15.77
C GLU A 248 -5.33 15.43 16.10
N LEU A 249 -4.94 15.15 17.36
CA LEU A 249 -4.72 13.78 17.85
C LEU A 249 -6.00 12.96 17.76
N LYS A 250 -7.13 13.52 18.19
CA LYS A 250 -8.44 12.92 18.02
C LYS A 250 -8.69 12.57 16.55
N ALA A 251 -8.55 13.55 15.65
CA ALA A 251 -8.89 13.38 14.25
C ALA A 251 -8.05 12.27 13.61
N LYS A 252 -6.74 12.24 13.89
CA LYS A 252 -5.87 11.15 13.39
C LYS A 252 -6.20 9.81 14.04
N TYR A 253 -6.48 9.77 15.34
CA TYR A 253 -6.83 8.52 16.02
C TYR A 253 -8.15 7.93 15.50
N GLU A 254 -9.18 8.76 15.28
CA GLU A 254 -10.47 8.31 14.74
C GLU A 254 -10.37 7.82 13.29
N ASP A 255 -9.44 8.39 12.50
CA ASP A 255 -9.12 7.94 11.14
C ASP A 255 -8.36 6.60 11.16
N ASP A 256 -7.33 6.50 12.01
CA ASP A 256 -6.49 5.30 12.14
C ASP A 256 -7.21 4.13 12.84
N CYS A 257 -8.21 4.41 13.69
CA CYS A 257 -8.89 3.43 14.54
C CYS A 257 -10.42 3.49 14.38
N PRO A 258 -10.99 2.82 13.36
CA PRO A 258 -12.42 2.77 13.13
C PRO A 258 -13.22 2.27 14.36
N GLY A 259 -14.19 3.07 14.79
CA GLY A 259 -15.06 2.76 15.94
C GLY A 259 -14.61 3.36 17.28
N ALA A 260 -13.55 4.17 17.28
CA ALA A 260 -13.27 5.12 18.35
C ALA A 260 -14.09 6.41 18.15
N ARG A 261 -14.58 6.98 19.25
CA ARG A 261 -15.17 8.33 19.28
C ARG A 261 -14.58 9.11 20.43
N ILE A 262 -13.94 10.24 20.12
CA ILE A 262 -13.30 11.09 21.10
C ILE A 262 -14.00 12.45 21.12
N THR A 263 -14.29 12.99 22.29
CA THR A 263 -14.87 14.33 22.45
C THR A 263 -13.87 15.21 23.18
N VAL A 264 -13.61 16.41 22.67
CA VAL A 264 -12.71 17.38 23.31
C VAL A 264 -13.54 18.50 23.94
N SER A 265 -13.46 18.62 25.27
CA SER A 265 -14.15 19.64 26.08
C SER A 265 -13.14 20.46 26.88
N SER A 266 -12.72 21.61 26.35
CA SER A 266 -11.68 22.44 26.98
C SER A 266 -12.29 23.65 27.70
N HIS A 267 -12.05 23.76 28.99
CA HIS A 267 -12.58 24.82 29.87
C HIS A 267 -11.62 25.26 30.98
N GLY A 268 -10.39 24.71 31.04
CA GLY A 268 -9.37 25.06 32.02
C GLY A 268 -8.76 23.81 32.65
N SER A 269 -7.44 23.81 32.87
CA SER A 269 -6.71 22.66 33.40
C SER A 269 -7.23 22.22 34.78
N ARG A 270 -7.46 23.17 35.70
CA ARG A 270 -7.96 22.85 37.06
C ARG A 270 -9.37 22.28 37.00
N ASP A 271 -10.25 22.89 36.22
CA ASP A 271 -11.64 22.47 36.08
C ASP A 271 -11.74 21.07 35.47
N GLY A 272 -10.89 20.75 34.47
CA GLY A 272 -10.81 19.41 33.88
C GLY A 272 -10.31 18.34 34.84
N VAL A 273 -9.29 18.66 35.65
CA VAL A 273 -8.83 17.73 36.69
C VAL A 273 -9.92 17.53 37.75
N THR A 274 -10.61 18.58 38.18
CA THR A 274 -11.73 18.48 39.12
C THR A 274 -12.89 17.67 38.55
N GLU A 275 -13.23 17.85 37.26
CA GLU A 275 -14.24 17.06 36.56
C GLU A 275 -13.86 15.57 36.54
N LEU A 276 -12.60 15.25 36.23
CA LEU A 276 -12.10 13.88 36.25
C LEU A 276 -12.19 13.24 37.64
N ILE A 277 -11.75 13.94 38.68
CA ILE A 277 -11.83 13.45 40.07
C ILE A 277 -13.28 13.16 40.44
N ALA A 278 -14.18 14.12 40.21
CA ALA A 278 -15.59 13.98 40.53
C ALA A 278 -16.25 12.83 39.75
N ALA A 279 -15.87 12.61 38.49
CA ALA A 279 -16.33 11.47 37.70
C ALA A 279 -15.81 10.13 38.26
N GLY A 280 -14.53 10.10 38.65
CA GLY A 280 -13.87 8.92 39.21
C GLY A 280 -14.43 8.50 40.57
N GLU A 281 -14.73 9.46 41.46
CA GLU A 281 -15.35 9.19 42.76
C GLU A 281 -16.75 8.55 42.65
N ARG A 282 -17.43 8.77 41.53
CA ARG A 282 -18.75 8.18 41.25
C ARG A 282 -18.68 6.88 40.46
N ALA A 283 -17.53 6.53 39.92
CA ALA A 283 -17.33 5.36 39.08
C ALA A 283 -16.77 4.19 39.89
N GLU A 284 -17.14 2.96 39.51
CA GLU A 284 -16.57 1.74 40.10
C GLU A 284 -15.12 1.47 39.64
N GLY A 285 -14.57 2.32 38.76
CA GLY A 285 -13.22 2.23 38.20
C GLY A 285 -12.86 3.49 37.41
N SER A 286 -11.86 3.41 36.53
CA SER A 286 -11.44 4.55 35.69
C SER A 286 -12.55 4.94 34.70
N PRO A 287 -13.15 6.14 34.81
CA PRO A 287 -14.08 6.63 33.81
C PRO A 287 -13.35 6.88 32.48
N PRO A 288 -14.05 6.86 31.33
CA PRO A 288 -13.48 7.15 30.01
C PRO A 288 -13.25 8.65 29.83
N ILE A 289 -12.49 9.26 30.73
CA ILE A 289 -12.15 10.68 30.76
C ILE A 289 -10.63 10.80 30.95
N VAL A 290 -10.01 11.66 30.14
CA VAL A 290 -8.61 12.08 30.29
C VAL A 290 -8.61 13.59 30.51
N ALA A 291 -8.03 14.07 31.60
CA ALA A 291 -7.88 15.49 31.88
C ALA A 291 -6.50 15.99 31.41
N LEU A 292 -6.49 17.00 30.55
CA LEU A 292 -5.30 17.65 30.01
C LEU A 292 -4.96 18.88 30.87
N SER A 293 -3.68 19.07 31.22
CA SER A 293 -3.24 20.13 32.13
C SER A 293 -1.89 20.73 31.75
N ASP A 294 -1.78 22.07 31.80
CA ASP A 294 -0.58 22.85 31.41
C ASP A 294 0.51 22.85 32.49
N GLY A 295 0.44 21.90 33.40
CA GLY A 295 1.24 21.78 34.62
C GLY A 295 0.67 20.73 35.56
N PRO A 296 1.32 20.49 36.71
CA PRO A 296 0.91 19.45 37.64
C PRO A 296 -0.50 19.71 38.19
N ALA A 297 -1.29 18.64 38.34
CA ALA A 297 -2.65 18.67 38.89
C ALA A 297 -2.71 19.06 40.38
N THR A 298 -1.64 18.81 41.13
CA THR A 298 -1.56 19.20 42.54
C THR A 298 -0.70 20.43 42.68
N ASP A 299 -1.28 21.49 43.26
CA ASP A 299 -0.49 22.57 43.83
C ASP A 299 0.44 21.95 44.90
N ASP A 300 1.72 22.28 44.83
CA ASP A 300 2.66 21.97 45.91
C ASP A 300 2.08 22.56 47.22
N PRO A 301 1.95 21.78 48.31
CA PRO A 301 1.47 22.26 49.60
C PRO A 301 2.25 23.47 50.15
N ALA A 302 3.41 23.82 49.58
CA ALA A 302 4.11 25.06 49.88
C ALA A 302 3.39 26.36 49.43
N THR A 303 2.31 26.27 48.65
CA THR A 303 1.59 27.45 48.10
C THR A 303 0.09 27.50 48.38
N ASP A 304 -0.45 26.52 49.09
CA ASP A 304 -1.85 26.49 49.47
C ASP A 304 -2.04 27.15 50.84
N GLU A 305 -2.57 28.38 50.88
CA GLU A 305 -2.97 29.03 52.15
C GLU A 305 -4.10 28.29 52.88
N SER A 306 -4.70 27.26 52.28
CA SER A 306 -5.66 26.35 52.93
C SER A 306 -5.05 25.08 53.50
N ALA A 307 -3.72 24.88 53.40
CA ALA A 307 -3.02 23.80 54.08
C ALA A 307 -3.02 24.04 55.59
N THR A 308 -4.09 23.62 56.26
CA THR A 308 -4.10 23.36 57.69
C THR A 308 -3.14 22.22 58.01
N ASP A 309 -2.61 22.16 59.24
CA ASP A 309 -1.77 21.06 59.78
C ASP A 309 -2.47 19.67 59.78
N ASP A 310 -3.59 19.52 59.07
CA ASP A 310 -4.26 18.24 58.88
C ASP A 310 -3.45 17.36 57.91
N PRO A 311 -3.34 16.04 58.17
CA PRO A 311 -2.76 15.12 57.21
C PRO A 311 -3.52 15.26 55.89
N ALA A 312 -2.76 15.47 54.80
CA ALA A 312 -3.33 15.60 53.46
C ALA A 312 -4.38 14.49 53.24
N PRO A 313 -5.60 14.82 52.78
CA PRO A 313 -6.59 13.80 52.47
C PRO A 313 -5.98 12.77 51.52
N ASP A 314 -6.37 11.50 51.66
CA ASP A 314 -5.91 10.42 50.78
C ASP A 314 -5.93 10.93 49.34
N ARG A 315 -4.74 11.03 48.74
CA ARG A 315 -4.56 11.69 47.44
C ARG A 315 -5.49 10.98 46.45
N PRO A 316 -6.34 11.71 45.71
CA PRO A 316 -7.21 11.08 44.72
C PRO A 316 -6.32 10.25 43.79
N PRO A 317 -6.70 9.02 43.43
CA PRO A 317 -5.86 8.15 42.62
C PRO A 317 -5.83 8.75 41.22
N LEU A 318 -4.88 9.61 40.92
CA LEU A 318 -4.63 10.12 39.59
C LEU A 318 -3.38 9.43 39.05
N SER A 319 -3.49 8.84 37.86
CA SER A 319 -2.33 8.39 37.10
C SER A 319 -1.92 9.52 36.15
N GLU A 320 -0.63 9.85 36.18
CA GLU A 320 -0.06 10.94 35.38
C GLU A 320 0.68 10.41 34.16
N THR A 321 0.44 11.04 33.02
CA THR A 321 1.22 10.85 31.79
C THR A 321 1.78 12.19 31.35
N ARG A 322 3.12 12.30 31.32
CA ARG A 322 3.81 13.47 30.77
C ARG A 322 3.76 13.40 29.25
N VAL A 323 3.06 14.32 28.61
CA VAL A 323 2.78 14.28 27.16
C VAL A 323 3.83 15.06 26.39
N ALA A 324 4.05 16.31 26.76
CA ALA A 324 4.93 17.22 26.04
C ALA A 324 5.51 18.30 26.96
N LEU A 325 6.54 18.99 26.50
CA LEU A 325 6.99 20.26 27.04
C LEU A 325 6.44 21.38 26.15
N SER A 326 5.70 22.30 26.76
CA SER A 326 5.24 23.54 26.13
C SER A 326 6.13 24.71 26.48
N VAL A 327 6.33 25.59 25.49
CA VAL A 327 6.93 26.90 25.70
C VAL A 327 5.83 27.94 25.56
N PHE A 328 5.76 28.85 26.52
CA PHE A 328 4.79 29.92 26.56
C PHE A 328 5.47 31.27 26.29
N THR A 329 4.67 32.27 25.95
CA THR A 329 5.16 33.60 25.58
C THR A 329 4.21 34.67 26.08
N LEU A 330 4.77 35.86 26.32
CA LEU A 330 3.97 37.06 26.50
C LEU A 330 3.65 37.63 25.12
N ALA A 331 2.38 37.90 24.88
CA ALA A 331 1.91 38.54 23.65
C ALA A 331 1.46 39.96 23.97
N VAL A 332 1.88 40.92 23.16
CA VAL A 332 1.55 42.34 23.35
C VAL A 332 0.98 42.91 22.06
N ASN A 333 0.06 43.86 22.17
CA ASN A 333 -0.50 44.56 21.03
C ASN A 333 0.61 45.22 20.18
N ASP A 334 0.49 45.20 18.86
CA ASP A 334 1.51 45.74 17.94
C ASP A 334 1.82 47.22 18.12
N LYS A 335 0.90 47.98 18.72
CA LYS A 335 1.15 49.38 19.06
C LYS A 335 2.20 49.54 20.15
N VAL A 336 2.48 48.51 20.96
CA VAL A 336 3.55 48.49 21.96
C VAL A 336 4.85 48.03 21.29
N THR A 337 5.73 48.95 20.92
CA THR A 337 6.90 48.64 20.08
C THR A 337 8.04 47.88 20.78
N LEU A 338 7.91 47.57 22.08
CA LEU A 338 8.92 46.82 22.83
C LEU A 338 8.98 45.37 22.34
N ARG A 339 10.17 44.83 22.16
CA ARG A 339 10.37 43.43 21.72
C ARG A 339 10.88 42.51 22.83
N ASN A 340 11.25 43.08 23.96
CA ASN A 340 11.87 42.34 25.06
C ASN A 340 11.52 43.01 26.40
N LEU A 341 11.27 42.19 27.42
CA LEU A 341 11.19 42.61 28.81
C LEU A 341 12.10 41.75 29.67
N SER A 342 12.66 42.32 30.74
CA SER A 342 13.28 41.50 31.77
C SER A 342 12.20 40.85 32.64
N THR A 343 12.50 39.69 33.23
CA THR A 343 11.59 39.02 34.17
C THR A 343 11.21 39.94 35.33
N ALA A 344 12.16 40.75 35.82
CA ALA A 344 11.88 41.77 36.83
C ALA A 344 10.87 42.83 36.35
N ALA A 345 10.95 43.28 35.09
CA ALA A 345 9.98 44.20 34.53
C ALA A 345 8.60 43.57 34.40
N VAL A 346 8.52 42.30 33.98
CA VAL A 346 7.26 41.54 33.90
C VAL A 346 6.62 41.43 35.29
N ARG A 347 7.38 41.07 36.32
CA ARG A 347 6.87 41.02 37.72
C ARG A 347 6.31 42.36 38.19
N ARG A 348 6.94 43.47 37.83
CA ARG A 348 6.44 44.82 38.16
C ARG A 348 5.20 45.19 37.35
N LEU A 349 5.13 44.77 36.09
CA LEU A 349 3.99 44.96 35.20
C LEU A 349 2.74 44.26 35.73
N TYR A 350 2.83 42.97 36.06
CA TYR A 350 1.71 42.18 36.59
C TYR A 350 1.34 42.52 38.05
N ARG A 351 2.22 43.20 38.80
CA ARG A 351 1.91 43.84 40.09
C ARG A 351 1.31 45.26 39.96
N GLY A 352 1.09 45.75 38.74
CA GLY A 352 0.47 47.05 38.47
C GLY A 352 1.35 48.26 38.83
N GLU A 353 2.64 48.05 39.10
CA GLU A 353 3.59 49.15 39.36
C GLU A 353 3.91 49.93 38.08
N ILE A 354 3.79 49.27 36.92
CA ILE A 354 3.92 49.86 35.60
C ILE A 354 2.51 50.09 35.06
N ARG A 355 2.12 51.35 34.93
CA ARG A 355 0.79 51.78 34.48
C ARG A 355 0.77 52.22 33.02
N ASN A 356 1.94 52.55 32.47
CA ASN A 356 2.09 53.01 31.09
C ASN A 356 3.41 52.49 30.50
N TRP A 357 3.36 52.08 29.23
CA TRP A 357 4.49 51.50 28.51
C TRP A 357 5.71 52.43 28.40
N LYS A 358 5.53 53.76 28.46
CA LYS A 358 6.63 54.73 28.49
C LYS A 358 7.56 54.58 29.70
N GLN A 359 7.07 54.02 30.81
CA GLN A 359 7.88 53.72 31.99
C GLN A 359 8.92 52.62 31.72
N LEU A 360 8.76 51.86 30.63
CA LEU A 360 9.68 50.83 30.16
C LEU A 360 10.37 51.25 28.85
N GLY A 361 10.30 52.53 28.48
CA GLY A 361 10.87 53.04 27.22
C GLY A 361 10.03 52.73 25.97
N GLY A 362 8.78 52.30 26.15
CA GLY A 362 7.82 52.09 25.07
C GLY A 362 7.02 53.34 24.70
N PRO A 363 5.95 53.18 23.90
CA PRO A 363 5.05 54.28 23.53
C PRO A 363 4.22 54.79 24.71
N ASP A 364 3.66 55.99 24.59
CA ASP A 364 2.72 56.54 25.59
C ASP A 364 1.34 55.87 25.47
N LEU A 365 1.25 54.65 25.98
CA LEU A 365 0.03 53.85 26.02
C LEU A 365 -0.20 53.31 27.44
N PRO A 366 -1.43 53.39 27.98
CA PRO A 366 -1.76 52.73 29.24
C PRO A 366 -1.57 51.21 29.12
N VAL A 367 -1.17 50.58 30.20
CA VAL A 367 -1.08 49.12 30.28
C VAL A 367 -2.47 48.54 30.51
N VAL A 368 -2.83 47.55 29.70
CA VAL A 368 -4.01 46.71 29.89
C VAL A 368 -3.55 45.27 30.07
N LEU A 369 -3.81 44.67 31.22
CA LEU A 369 -3.47 43.27 31.50
C LEU A 369 -4.65 42.39 31.10
N VAL A 370 -4.45 41.54 30.10
CA VAL A 370 -5.45 40.55 29.69
C VAL A 370 -5.00 39.20 30.23
N SER A 371 -5.69 38.73 31.26
CA SER A 371 -5.34 37.51 31.97
C SER A 371 -6.39 36.42 31.77
N ARG A 372 -6.16 35.27 32.39
CA ARG A 372 -7.06 34.13 32.38
C ARG A 372 -7.70 33.93 33.74
N THR A 373 -8.81 33.20 33.78
CA THR A 373 -9.40 32.74 35.04
C THR A 373 -8.45 31.85 35.84
N PHE A 374 -8.74 31.68 37.13
CA PHE A 374 -7.94 30.86 38.04
C PHE A 374 -7.80 29.39 37.59
N SER A 375 -8.76 28.88 36.81
CA SER A 375 -8.73 27.52 36.28
C SER A 375 -7.72 27.29 35.14
N SER A 376 -7.09 28.34 34.62
CA SER A 376 -6.09 28.25 33.56
C SER A 376 -4.74 27.71 34.04
N GLY A 377 -4.30 26.59 33.46
CA GLY A 377 -2.94 26.09 33.65
C GLY A 377 -1.89 27.07 33.13
N THR A 378 -2.09 27.67 31.95
CA THR A 378 -1.23 28.75 31.41
C THR A 378 -0.96 29.86 32.43
N ARG A 379 -2.00 30.33 33.15
CA ARG A 379 -1.88 31.35 34.21
C ARG A 379 -1.05 30.85 35.38
N GLN A 380 -1.35 29.65 35.87
CA GLN A 380 -0.62 29.06 36.99
C GLN A 380 0.86 28.86 36.64
N THR A 381 1.15 28.47 35.40
CA THR A 381 2.52 28.36 34.88
C THR A 381 3.20 29.72 34.82
N LEU A 382 2.53 30.79 34.38
CA LEU A 382 3.08 32.16 34.43
C LEU A 382 3.43 32.53 35.88
N GLN A 383 2.51 32.26 36.80
CA GLN A 383 2.67 32.57 38.22
C GLN A 383 3.89 31.86 38.81
N ARG A 384 4.00 30.54 38.64
CA ARG A 384 5.10 29.74 39.17
C ARG A 384 6.43 30.08 38.50
N ARG A 385 6.47 30.10 37.16
CA ARG A 385 7.72 30.15 36.40
C ARG A 385 8.26 31.55 36.16
N VAL A 386 7.40 32.58 36.12
CA VAL A 386 7.80 33.97 35.79
C VAL A 386 7.55 34.92 36.95
N LEU A 387 6.41 34.80 37.63
CA LEU A 387 6.02 35.72 38.71
C LEU A 387 6.55 35.35 40.09
N ASP A 388 7.33 34.26 40.22
CA ASP A 388 7.92 33.82 41.49
C ASP A 388 6.86 33.40 42.53
N GLY A 389 5.76 32.81 42.05
CA GLY A 389 4.61 32.49 42.88
C GLY A 389 3.72 33.68 43.23
N ALA A 390 4.11 34.91 42.88
CA ALA A 390 3.31 36.10 43.19
C ALA A 390 2.03 36.17 42.34
N PHE A 391 0.91 36.50 42.99
CA PHE A 391 -0.34 36.77 42.30
C PHE A 391 -0.27 38.06 41.49
N GLU A 392 -1.02 38.08 40.39
CA GLU A 392 -1.30 39.30 39.64
C GLU A 392 -2.16 40.26 40.47
N VAL A 393 -2.19 41.53 40.07
CA VAL A 393 -3.17 42.48 40.63
C VAL A 393 -4.59 41.96 40.50
N ARG A 394 -5.46 42.39 41.42
CA ARG A 394 -6.89 42.05 41.38
C ARG A 394 -7.50 42.46 40.04
N GLU A 395 -8.47 41.67 39.59
CA GLU A 395 -9.34 42.05 38.48
C GLU A 395 -9.97 43.42 38.72
N SER A 396 -9.98 44.25 37.67
CA SER A 396 -10.44 45.63 37.73
C SER A 396 -11.30 46.02 36.54
N SER A 397 -11.66 45.06 35.67
CA SER A 397 -12.45 45.29 34.47
C SER A 397 -13.07 43.99 33.96
N ASP A 398 -14.39 43.97 33.79
CA ASP A 398 -15.10 42.80 33.23
C ASP A 398 -14.98 42.73 31.69
N ASP A 399 -14.82 43.89 31.02
CA ASP A 399 -14.85 44.01 29.55
C ASP A 399 -13.49 44.33 28.90
N CYS A 400 -12.42 44.40 29.71
CA CYS A 400 -11.06 44.78 29.34
C CYS A 400 -10.88 46.23 28.83
N THR A 401 -11.92 47.06 28.81
CA THR A 401 -11.88 48.43 28.25
C THR A 401 -12.18 49.51 29.28
N ARG A 402 -13.08 49.22 30.22
CA ARG A 402 -13.48 50.13 31.27
C ARG A 402 -12.99 49.62 32.61
N LYS A 403 -12.35 50.50 33.38
CA LYS A 403 -11.91 50.20 34.73
C LYS A 403 -13.11 50.28 35.68
N ASP A 404 -13.55 49.13 36.18
CA ASP A 404 -14.65 48.96 37.15
C ASP A 404 -14.23 49.37 38.56
N ASP A 405 -12.97 49.15 38.90
CA ASP A 405 -12.37 49.60 40.16
C ASP A 405 -11.54 50.88 39.95
N PRO A 406 -12.02 52.06 40.40
CA PRO A 406 -11.27 53.32 40.27
C PRO A 406 -9.91 53.31 40.96
N GLU A 407 -9.76 52.53 42.03
CA GLU A 407 -8.53 52.45 42.84
C GLU A 407 -7.48 51.51 42.23
N ALA A 408 -7.90 50.61 41.33
CA ALA A 408 -6.98 49.70 40.66
C ALA A 408 -5.92 50.47 39.85
N PRO A 409 -4.64 50.06 39.91
CA PRO A 409 -3.55 50.79 39.27
C PRO A 409 -3.57 50.71 37.75
N VAL A 410 -4.12 49.62 37.20
CA VAL A 410 -4.23 49.32 35.77
C VAL A 410 -5.56 48.62 35.48
N ILE A 411 -5.96 48.57 34.21
CA ILE A 411 -7.04 47.68 33.76
C ILE A 411 -6.49 46.25 33.73
N ARG A 412 -7.17 45.33 34.43
CA ARG A 412 -6.97 43.90 34.31
C ARG A 412 -8.32 43.21 34.18
N CYS A 413 -8.47 42.39 33.15
CA CYS A 413 -9.63 41.53 32.95
C CYS A 413 -9.21 40.06 32.91
N GLU A 414 -10.14 39.15 33.23
CA GLU A 414 -9.92 37.71 33.14
C GLU A 414 -10.81 37.09 32.04
N LEU A 415 -10.23 36.22 31.22
CA LEU A 415 -10.92 35.55 30.11
C LEU A 415 -10.78 34.02 30.19
N ASN A 416 -11.72 33.31 29.58
CA ASN A 416 -11.85 31.85 29.80
C ASN A 416 -10.95 31.01 28.90
N SER A 417 -10.42 31.55 27.79
CA SER A 417 -9.59 30.79 26.84
C SER A 417 -8.38 31.56 26.34
N THR A 418 -7.35 30.84 25.91
CA THR A 418 -6.16 31.41 25.24
C THR A 418 -6.57 32.27 24.04
N GLN A 419 -7.52 31.77 23.23
CA GLN A 419 -7.99 32.48 22.05
C GLN A 419 -8.62 33.84 22.41
N GLN A 420 -9.44 33.89 23.46
CA GLN A 420 -10.05 35.15 23.92
C GLN A 420 -9.00 36.16 24.39
N VAL A 421 -7.93 35.69 25.07
CA VAL A 421 -6.80 36.55 25.47
C VAL A 421 -6.10 37.13 24.26
N LEU A 422 -5.74 36.32 23.27
CA LEU A 422 -5.06 36.78 22.06
C LEU A 422 -5.92 37.77 21.27
N ASP A 423 -7.21 37.47 21.09
CA ASP A 423 -8.15 38.36 20.37
C ASP A 423 -8.32 39.72 21.08
N ALA A 424 -8.33 39.72 22.42
CA ALA A 424 -8.36 40.96 23.19
C ALA A 424 -7.03 41.74 23.08
N VAL A 425 -5.89 41.05 23.10
CA VAL A 425 -4.57 41.69 22.91
C VAL A 425 -4.45 42.33 21.53
N GLU A 426 -4.96 41.71 20.46
CA GLU A 426 -4.96 42.30 19.11
C GLU A 426 -5.80 43.58 19.03
N ARG A 427 -6.96 43.57 19.69
CA ARG A 427 -7.93 44.67 19.63
C ARG A 427 -7.52 45.87 20.46
N LEU A 428 -6.91 45.66 21.63
CA LEU A 428 -6.75 46.68 22.66
C LEU A 428 -5.34 47.30 22.64
N PRO A 429 -5.22 48.61 22.31
CA PRO A 429 -3.94 49.31 22.38
C PRO A 429 -3.35 49.25 23.79
N GLY A 430 -2.07 48.86 23.89
CA GLY A 430 -1.39 48.75 25.18
C GLY A 430 -1.69 47.46 25.95
N ALA A 431 -2.45 46.53 25.37
CA ALA A 431 -2.72 45.24 26.00
C ALA A 431 -1.52 44.28 25.95
N VAL A 432 -1.35 43.53 27.03
CA VAL A 432 -0.45 42.38 27.16
C VAL A 432 -1.21 41.21 27.75
N GLY A 433 -0.95 40.03 27.21
CA GLY A 433 -1.42 38.76 27.73
C GLY A 433 -0.36 37.69 27.52
N TYR A 434 -0.79 36.43 27.53
CA TYR A 434 0.10 35.29 27.41
C TYR A 434 -0.59 34.11 26.75
N SER A 435 0.21 33.26 26.11
CA SER A 435 -0.27 32.04 25.45
C SER A 435 0.88 31.05 25.26
N GLU A 436 0.54 29.91 24.71
CA GLU A 436 1.47 28.95 24.12
C GLU A 436 2.15 29.59 22.90
N LEU A 437 3.40 29.20 22.65
CA LEU A 437 4.24 29.74 21.59
C LEU A 437 3.56 29.73 20.22
N ARG A 438 2.96 28.60 19.85
CA ARG A 438 2.34 28.43 18.52
C ARG A 438 1.08 29.26 18.38
N ALA A 439 0.25 29.34 19.41
CA ALA A 439 -1.02 30.09 19.39
C ALA A 439 -0.80 31.59 19.12
N ALA A 440 0.25 32.21 19.69
CA ALA A 440 0.58 33.62 19.43
C ALA A 440 1.37 33.85 18.13
N SER A 441 1.83 32.80 17.45
CA SER A 441 2.70 32.94 16.28
C SER A 441 1.89 33.17 14.99
N GLY A 442 2.33 34.14 14.17
CA GLY A 442 1.72 34.41 12.85
C GLY A 442 0.40 35.17 12.89
N ARG A 443 0.03 35.72 14.06
CA ARG A 443 -1.14 36.58 14.25
C ARG A 443 -0.83 38.03 13.88
N GLU A 444 -1.81 38.74 13.36
CA GLU A 444 -1.71 40.18 13.04
C GLU A 444 -2.28 41.02 14.18
N GLY A 445 -1.67 42.16 14.49
CA GLY A 445 -2.15 43.07 15.55
C GLY A 445 -1.55 42.78 16.93
N LEU A 446 -0.76 41.71 17.07
CA LEU A 446 0.07 41.43 18.23
C LEU A 446 1.43 40.86 17.83
N HIS A 447 2.37 40.89 18.76
CA HIS A 447 3.62 40.15 18.66
C HIS A 447 4.08 39.62 20.00
N ARG A 448 5.03 38.68 19.92
CA ARG A 448 5.63 38.02 21.08
C ARG A 448 6.77 38.86 21.65
N LEU A 449 6.88 38.86 22.98
CA LEU A 449 8.01 39.44 23.70
C LEU A 449 9.05 38.36 24.03
N SER A 450 10.32 38.71 23.86
CA SER A 450 11.42 37.99 24.48
C SER A 450 11.48 38.28 25.99
N LEU A 451 11.96 37.32 26.76
CA LEU A 451 12.16 37.42 28.20
C LEU A 451 13.65 37.36 28.51
N ASP A 452 14.18 38.38 29.20
CA ASP A 452 15.63 38.49 29.53
C ASP A 452 16.55 38.35 28.31
N GLY A 453 16.12 38.87 27.16
CA GLY A 453 16.85 38.79 25.88
C GLY A 453 16.70 37.47 25.14
N ARG A 454 15.92 36.51 25.69
CA ARG A 454 15.72 35.18 25.12
C ARG A 454 14.33 35.08 24.48
N ALA A 455 14.28 34.63 23.24
CA ALA A 455 13.01 34.39 22.56
C ALA A 455 12.39 33.06 23.02
N ALA A 456 11.06 33.01 23.08
CA ALA A 456 10.33 31.75 23.21
C ALA A 456 10.54 30.90 21.95
N ALA A 457 11.23 29.77 22.10
CA ALA A 457 11.53 28.80 21.05
C ALA A 457 11.69 27.39 21.65
N LEU A 458 11.34 26.36 20.88
CA LEU A 458 11.63 24.98 21.24
C LEU A 458 13.09 24.60 20.99
N ASP A 459 13.66 25.10 19.89
CA ASP A 459 15.04 24.78 19.52
C ASP A 459 16.01 25.26 20.61
N GLY A 460 16.77 24.31 21.16
CA GLY A 460 17.71 24.59 22.24
C GLY A 460 17.06 24.94 23.58
N ILE A 461 15.76 24.64 23.79
CA ILE A 461 15.04 24.96 25.03
C ILE A 461 15.77 24.45 26.28
N ALA A 462 16.40 23.28 26.19
CA ALA A 462 17.22 22.68 27.25
C ALA A 462 18.32 23.59 27.79
N VAL A 463 18.97 24.36 26.91
CA VAL A 463 20.12 25.23 27.26
C VAL A 463 19.77 26.71 27.24
N SER A 464 18.59 27.07 26.71
CA SER A 464 18.17 28.47 26.53
C SER A 464 18.06 29.24 27.84
N GLY A 465 17.70 28.57 28.95
CA GLY A 465 17.36 29.23 30.22
C GLY A 465 16.11 30.10 30.13
N TYR A 466 15.24 29.89 29.13
CA TYR A 466 13.96 30.59 29.01
C TYR A 466 12.98 30.07 30.07
N ALA A 467 12.51 30.96 30.94
CA ALA A 467 11.80 30.57 32.15
C ALA A 467 10.36 30.10 31.91
N TYR A 468 9.67 30.66 30.91
CA TYR A 468 8.23 30.44 30.74
C TYR A 468 7.93 29.18 29.91
N ARG A 469 8.12 28.02 30.53
CA ARG A 469 7.88 26.68 29.98
C ARG A 469 7.30 25.76 31.05
N GLU A 470 6.58 24.72 30.65
CA GLU A 470 6.03 23.73 31.58
C GLU A 470 5.79 22.38 30.89
N ILE A 471 5.77 21.33 31.69
CA ILE A 471 5.34 20.00 31.25
C ILE A 471 3.81 19.97 31.14
N GLU A 472 3.34 19.45 30.02
CA GLU A 472 1.94 19.18 29.71
C GLU A 472 1.60 17.76 30.17
N TYR A 473 0.55 17.63 30.97
CA TYR A 473 0.12 16.38 31.58
C TYR A 473 -1.22 15.92 31.02
N ALA A 474 -1.36 14.60 30.91
CA ALA A 474 -2.63 13.92 30.77
C ALA A 474 -2.86 13.06 32.00
N TYR A 475 -4.00 13.27 32.66
CA TYR A 475 -4.40 12.57 33.87
C TYR A 475 -5.56 11.62 33.59
N THR A 476 -5.51 10.44 34.22
CA THR A 476 -6.65 9.53 34.34
C THR A 476 -6.94 9.28 35.81
N TYR A 477 -8.19 8.95 36.12
CA TYR A 477 -8.53 8.51 37.48
C TYR A 477 -8.18 7.02 37.60
N GLY A 478 -7.23 6.70 38.47
CA GLY A 478 -6.59 5.41 38.59
C GLY A 478 -5.83 5.02 37.32
N GLU A 479 -5.49 3.74 37.24
CA GLU A 479 -4.94 3.13 36.03
C GLU A 479 -6.07 2.51 35.20
N PRO A 480 -6.42 3.08 34.03
CA PRO A 480 -7.42 2.50 33.17
C PRO A 480 -6.95 1.14 32.60
N PRO A 481 -7.87 0.20 32.30
CA PRO A 481 -7.51 -1.08 31.70
C PRO A 481 -6.63 -0.92 30.45
N ALA A 482 -5.65 -1.79 30.26
CA ALA A 482 -4.66 -1.66 29.17
C ALA A 482 -5.27 -1.73 27.75
N ASP A 483 -6.43 -2.36 27.62
CA ASP A 483 -7.24 -2.47 26.41
C ASP A 483 -8.30 -1.37 26.25
N SER A 484 -8.42 -0.47 27.25
CA SER A 484 -9.36 0.65 27.18
C SER A 484 -8.93 1.70 26.15
N LEU A 485 -9.92 2.44 25.63
CA LEU A 485 -9.69 3.55 24.72
C LEU A 485 -8.81 4.64 25.34
N ALA A 486 -8.94 4.92 26.64
CA ALA A 486 -8.09 5.90 27.34
C ALA A 486 -6.61 5.49 27.30
N SER A 487 -6.28 4.27 27.71
CA SER A 487 -4.90 3.75 27.71
C SER A 487 -4.30 3.73 26.30
N LYS A 488 -5.10 3.31 25.33
CA LYS A 488 -4.71 3.18 23.91
C LYS A 488 -4.50 4.55 23.25
N PHE A 489 -5.37 5.51 23.54
CA PHE A 489 -5.22 6.89 23.08
C PHE A 489 -3.98 7.57 23.70
N LEU A 490 -3.71 7.38 25.00
CA LEU A 490 -2.50 7.93 25.64
C LEU A 490 -1.22 7.31 25.06
N ALA A 491 -1.23 6.01 24.78
CA ALA A 491 -0.12 5.35 24.09
C ALA A 491 0.11 5.95 22.69
N TYR A 492 -0.97 6.12 21.92
CA TYR A 492 -0.91 6.76 20.60
C TYR A 492 -0.40 8.20 20.66
N ALA A 493 -0.86 9.01 21.62
CA ALA A 493 -0.40 10.38 21.77
C ALA A 493 1.09 10.46 22.10
N THR A 494 1.61 9.49 22.85
CA THR A 494 3.01 9.46 23.30
C THR A 494 3.95 8.69 22.38
N ARG A 495 3.47 8.07 21.29
CA ARG A 495 4.27 7.25 20.37
C ARG A 495 3.96 7.55 18.90
N GLY A 496 4.86 7.14 18.01
CA GLY A 496 4.61 7.16 16.57
C GLY A 496 4.10 8.51 16.04
N SER A 497 3.01 8.47 15.27
CA SER A 497 2.38 9.63 14.63
C SER A 497 1.84 10.67 15.61
N GLY A 498 1.43 10.28 16.82
CA GLY A 498 0.95 11.22 17.84
C GLY A 498 2.03 12.21 18.28
N GLN A 499 3.29 11.77 18.36
CA GLN A 499 4.42 12.66 18.64
C GLN A 499 4.63 13.71 17.54
N ASP A 500 4.35 13.36 16.28
CA ASP A 500 4.50 14.30 15.17
C ASP A 500 3.41 15.38 15.19
N VAL A 501 2.20 15.05 15.67
CA VAL A 501 1.16 16.04 15.94
C VAL A 501 1.63 17.04 16.99
N ILE A 502 2.14 16.54 18.13
CA ILE A 502 2.66 17.39 19.21
C ILE A 502 3.77 18.33 18.67
N ARG A 503 4.71 17.82 17.87
CA ARG A 503 5.77 18.65 17.23
C ARG A 503 5.20 19.71 16.29
N THR A 504 4.21 19.35 15.48
CA THR A 504 3.58 20.25 14.49
C THR A 504 2.93 21.46 15.17
N HIS A 505 2.39 21.26 16.37
CA HIS A 505 1.84 22.32 17.20
C HIS A 505 2.88 23.09 18.03
N GLY A 506 4.17 22.85 17.80
CA GLY A 506 5.24 23.60 18.46
C GLY A 506 5.44 23.23 19.93
N GLN A 507 5.23 21.95 20.27
CA GLN A 507 5.59 21.36 21.56
C GLN A 507 6.66 20.26 21.40
N LEU A 508 7.43 19.98 22.44
CA LEU A 508 8.43 18.91 22.44
C LEU A 508 7.84 17.65 23.11
N PRO A 509 7.60 16.55 22.41
CA PRO A 509 7.01 15.35 23.02
C PRO A 509 7.96 14.73 24.06
N CYS A 510 7.44 14.41 25.24
CA CYS A 510 8.24 13.91 26.36
C CYS A 510 8.79 12.49 26.13
N ALA A 511 8.15 11.68 25.28
CA ALA A 511 8.58 10.32 24.96
C ALA A 511 9.63 10.23 23.84
N THR A 512 10.35 11.32 23.56
CA THR A 512 11.47 11.37 22.61
C THR A 512 12.80 11.34 23.36
N PRO A 513 13.94 10.95 22.75
CA PRO A 513 15.21 10.93 23.48
C PRO A 513 15.59 12.28 24.12
N GLU A 514 15.31 13.39 23.44
CA GLU A 514 15.51 14.73 23.97
C GLU A 514 14.47 15.08 25.05
N GLY A 515 13.19 14.81 24.76
CA GLY A 515 12.08 15.07 25.68
C GLY A 515 12.18 14.29 26.99
N LEU A 516 12.63 13.02 26.95
CA LEU A 516 12.78 12.17 28.15
C LEU A 516 13.80 12.75 29.12
N ARG A 517 14.85 13.39 28.60
CA ARG A 517 15.85 14.06 29.43
C ARG A 517 15.25 15.29 30.11
N ILE A 518 14.52 16.13 29.38
CA ILE A 518 13.98 17.38 29.92
C ILE A 518 12.78 17.12 30.83
N CYS A 519 11.81 16.32 30.35
CA CYS A 519 10.61 15.96 31.11
C CYS A 519 10.89 14.96 32.23
N GLY A 520 12.10 14.40 32.35
CA GLY A 520 12.49 13.49 33.45
C GLY A 520 13.42 14.12 34.49
N GLU A 521 14.07 15.25 34.17
CA GLU A 521 14.93 16.02 35.07
C GLU A 521 14.15 17.10 35.86
N GLU A 522 12.99 17.55 35.36
CA GLU A 522 12.02 18.41 36.06
C GLU A 522 10.93 17.58 36.75
#